data_AF-A0A9D2EBM0-F1
#
_entry.id   AF-A0A9D2EBM0-F1
#
_cell.length_a   1.000
_cell.length_b   1.000
_cell.length_c   1.000
_cell.angle_alpha   90.00
_cell.angle_beta   90.00
_cell.angle_gamma   90.00
#
_symmetry.space_group_name_H-M   'P 1'
#
loop_
_entity.id
_entity.type
_entity.pdbx_description
1 polymer ?
#
loop_
_entity_poly.entity_id
_entity_poly.type
_entity_poly.pdbx_seq_one_letter_code
_entity_poly.pdbx_strand_id
1 'polypeptide(L)'
;YTSIDAVVKNYVRSEELLARWAELSAFGVMMRSHEGNRPAENTQVADTEATRDQFARMSRVFAALAPYRAEVVADATETGVPALRHGWLNAPGTVAAEVDTQFFFGPSILVAPVLTEGAEEVEVTFPPGEWRHLLTGELYDGGASVVVPAPVGTPAAFVESSDPWAERLTAALGEV
;
A
#
# COMPACT_ATOMS: atom_id res chain seq x y z
N TYR A 1 9.95 -10.72 8.13
CA TYR A 1 9.41 -11.78 9.01
C TYR A 1 9.11 -11.13 10.35
N THR A 2 7.86 -10.79 10.59
CA THR A 2 7.36 -10.32 11.90
C THR A 2 6.93 -11.56 12.69
N SER A 3 7.29 -11.61 13.97
CA SER A 3 6.96 -12.72 14.87
C SER A 3 5.47 -12.77 15.15
N ILE A 4 4.90 -13.98 15.13
CA ILE A 4 3.53 -14.24 15.57
C ILE A 4 3.62 -14.72 17.02
N ASP A 5 2.99 -14.01 17.96
CA ASP A 5 2.97 -14.36 19.39
C ASP A 5 1.95 -15.48 19.74
N ALA A 6 1.38 -16.13 18.72
CA ALA A 6 0.41 -17.20 18.85
C ALA A 6 1.01 -18.58 18.52
N VAL A 7 0.50 -19.62 19.18
CA VAL A 7 0.82 -21.01 18.85
C VAL A 7 0.45 -21.26 17.39
N VAL A 8 1.42 -21.64 16.56
CA VAL A 8 1.31 -21.90 15.09
C VAL A 8 0.47 -23.15 14.76
N LYS A 9 -0.66 -23.34 15.44
CA LYS A 9 -1.59 -24.45 15.21
C LYS A 9 -2.88 -23.84 14.66
N ASN A 10 -3.24 -24.25 13.44
CA ASN A 10 -4.47 -23.86 12.72
C ASN A 10 -4.56 -22.42 12.18
N TYR A 11 -3.43 -21.70 12.07
CA TYR A 11 -3.38 -20.48 11.26
C TYR A 11 -3.10 -20.85 9.80
N VAL A 12 -4.07 -20.62 8.94
CA VAL A 12 -3.98 -20.79 7.49
C VAL A 12 -4.27 -19.45 6.81
N ARG A 13 -3.58 -19.18 5.71
CA ARG A 13 -3.79 -17.97 4.90
C ARG A 13 -5.15 -18.07 4.19
N SER A 14 -5.99 -17.06 4.38
CA SER A 14 -7.24 -16.87 3.62
C SER A 14 -7.00 -16.14 2.28
N GLU A 15 -8.00 -16.17 1.39
CA GLU A 15 -7.98 -15.37 0.15
C GLU A 15 -7.87 -13.87 0.45
N GLU A 16 -8.60 -13.37 1.46
CA GLU A 16 -8.55 -11.96 1.85
C GLU A 16 -7.14 -11.57 2.33
N LEU A 17 -6.54 -12.37 3.22
CA LEU A 17 -5.19 -12.08 3.70
C LEU A 17 -4.17 -12.05 2.55
N LEU A 18 -4.30 -12.98 1.59
CA LEU A 18 -3.46 -12.98 0.39
C LEU A 18 -3.67 -11.71 -0.46
N ALA A 19 -4.92 -11.29 -0.65
CA ALA A 19 -5.30 -10.10 -1.40
C ALA A 19 -4.76 -8.81 -0.76
N ARG A 20 -4.98 -8.62 0.55
CA ARG A 20 -4.50 -7.45 1.31
C ARG A 20 -2.97 -7.38 1.33
N TRP A 21 -2.27 -8.51 1.37
CA TRP A 21 -0.81 -8.53 1.28
C TRP A 21 -0.30 -8.19 -0.13
N ALA A 22 -1.03 -8.57 -1.17
CA ALA A 22 -0.72 -8.18 -2.54
C ALA A 22 -0.88 -6.66 -2.73
N GLU A 23 -1.94 -6.07 -2.17
CA GLU A 23 -2.16 -4.62 -2.11
C GLU A 23 -0.99 -3.90 -1.46
N LEU A 24 -0.60 -4.32 -0.24
CA LEU A 24 0.56 -3.75 0.46
C LEU A 24 1.85 -3.86 -0.37
N SER A 25 2.07 -5.01 -1.01
CA SER A 25 3.30 -5.29 -1.77
C SER A 25 3.40 -4.49 -3.08
N ALA A 26 2.27 -4.03 -3.64
CA ALA A 26 2.26 -3.20 -4.85
C ALA A 26 2.96 -1.83 -4.62
N PHE A 27 2.87 -1.32 -3.39
CA PHE A 27 3.48 -0.05 -2.94
C PHE A 27 4.79 -0.25 -2.18
N GLY A 28 5.69 -1.09 -2.71
CA GLY A 28 7.02 -1.32 -2.12
C GLY A 28 8.10 -1.59 -3.16
N VAL A 29 9.33 -1.91 -2.75
CA VAL A 29 10.44 -2.10 -3.72
C VAL A 29 10.42 -3.46 -4.42
N MET A 30 9.65 -4.42 -3.90
CA MET A 30 9.57 -5.78 -4.43
C MET A 30 8.19 -6.39 -4.13
N MET A 31 7.63 -7.07 -5.13
CA MET A 31 6.43 -7.89 -4.97
C MET A 31 6.81 -9.35 -5.24
N ARG A 32 6.66 -10.21 -4.23
CA ARG A 32 7.02 -11.63 -4.32
C ARG A 32 6.12 -12.47 -3.42
N SER A 33 5.54 -13.53 -3.97
CA SER A 33 4.76 -14.51 -3.21
C SER A 33 5.65 -15.58 -2.57
N HIS A 34 5.05 -16.44 -1.76
CA HIS A 34 5.64 -17.69 -1.29
C HIS A 34 4.54 -18.65 -0.86
N GLU A 35 4.68 -19.93 -1.18
CA GLU A 35 3.72 -20.96 -0.78
C GLU A 35 3.64 -21.21 0.75
N GLY A 36 4.69 -20.82 1.49
CA GLY A 36 4.83 -21.14 2.91
C GLY A 36 5.33 -22.57 3.15
N ASN A 37 5.28 -22.99 4.41
CA ASN A 37 5.74 -24.30 4.88
C ASN A 37 4.67 -25.40 4.77
N ARG A 38 3.39 -25.04 4.60
CA ARG A 38 2.26 -25.96 4.37
C ARG A 38 1.46 -25.52 3.14
N PRO A 39 2.01 -25.63 1.91
CA PRO A 39 1.40 -25.08 0.70
C PRO A 39 -0.05 -25.50 0.49
N ALA A 40 -0.35 -26.79 0.65
CA ALA A 40 -1.69 -27.35 0.41
C ALA A 40 -2.76 -26.92 1.42
N GLU A 41 -2.37 -26.30 2.54
CA GLU A 41 -3.31 -25.84 3.58
C GLU A 41 -3.52 -24.32 3.54
N ASN A 42 -2.79 -23.60 2.68
CA ASN A 42 -2.84 -22.14 2.59
C ASN A 42 -3.28 -21.74 1.19
N THR A 43 -4.12 -20.71 1.09
CA THR A 43 -4.48 -20.13 -0.20
C THR A 43 -3.22 -19.65 -0.93
N GLN A 44 -3.11 -20.01 -2.21
CA GLN A 44 -2.09 -19.58 -3.14
C GLN A 44 -2.65 -18.65 -4.21
N VAL A 45 -1.76 -17.87 -4.84
CA VAL A 45 -2.11 -16.95 -5.93
C VAL A 45 -2.85 -17.68 -7.07
N ALA A 46 -2.42 -18.91 -7.35
CA ALA A 46 -2.91 -19.70 -8.46
C ALA A 46 -4.00 -20.71 -8.07
N ASP A 47 -4.72 -20.52 -6.96
CA ASP A 47 -5.79 -21.45 -6.57
C ASP A 47 -7.09 -21.11 -7.32
N THR A 48 -7.63 -19.90 -7.13
CA THR A 48 -8.94 -19.49 -7.68
C THR A 48 -8.79 -18.40 -8.73
N GLU A 49 -9.83 -18.16 -9.54
CA GLU A 49 -9.84 -17.06 -10.51
C GLU A 49 -9.71 -15.72 -9.79
N ALA A 50 -10.45 -15.55 -8.68
CA ALA A 50 -10.39 -14.37 -7.83
C ALA A 50 -8.97 -14.08 -7.30
N THR A 51 -8.25 -15.08 -6.78
CA THR A 51 -6.87 -14.88 -6.30
C THR A 51 -5.90 -14.50 -7.43
N ARG A 52 -6.09 -15.07 -8.63
CA ARG A 52 -5.27 -14.76 -9.81
C ARG A 52 -5.54 -13.34 -10.30
N ASP A 53 -6.80 -12.96 -10.41
CA ASP A 53 -7.22 -11.64 -10.89
C ASP A 53 -6.77 -10.53 -9.96
N GLN A 54 -6.95 -10.73 -8.64
CA GLN A 54 -6.50 -9.76 -7.65
C GLN A 54 -4.97 -9.60 -7.69
N PHE A 55 -4.22 -10.70 -7.74
CA PHE A 55 -2.76 -10.62 -7.81
C PHE A 55 -2.28 -10.02 -9.13
N ALA A 56 -2.94 -10.32 -10.25
CA ALA A 56 -2.64 -9.72 -11.55
C ALA A 56 -2.92 -8.21 -11.54
N ARG A 57 -4.03 -7.77 -10.94
CA ARG A 57 -4.35 -6.35 -10.80
C ARG A 57 -3.31 -5.61 -9.96
N MET A 58 -2.93 -6.15 -8.80
CA MET A 58 -1.88 -5.56 -7.97
C MET A 58 -0.50 -5.60 -8.66
N SER A 59 -0.23 -6.61 -9.49
CA SER A 59 0.98 -6.67 -10.31
C SER A 59 1.01 -5.58 -11.39
N ARG A 60 -0.15 -5.21 -11.97
CA ARG A 60 -0.27 -4.06 -12.89
C ARG A 60 -0.04 -2.73 -12.17
N VAL A 61 -0.58 -2.56 -10.95
CA VAL A 61 -0.27 -1.39 -10.10
C VAL A 61 1.24 -1.32 -9.84
N PHE A 62 1.85 -2.45 -9.46
CA PHE A 62 3.30 -2.53 -9.27
C PHE A 62 4.08 -2.18 -10.55
N ALA A 63 3.63 -2.64 -11.73
CA ALA A 63 4.28 -2.32 -12.99
C ALA A 63 4.14 -0.84 -13.36
N ALA A 64 2.95 -0.25 -13.18
CA ALA A 64 2.67 1.15 -13.47
C ALA A 64 3.53 2.12 -12.64
N LEU A 65 3.80 1.74 -11.38
CA LEU A 65 4.65 2.49 -10.45
C LEU A 65 6.16 2.31 -10.71
N ALA A 66 6.59 1.51 -11.70
CA ALA A 66 8.01 1.25 -11.94
C ALA A 66 8.88 2.50 -12.15
N PRO A 67 8.46 3.54 -12.90
CA PRO A 67 9.24 4.77 -13.04
C PRO A 67 9.44 5.52 -11.72
N TYR A 68 8.38 5.65 -10.91
CA TYR A 68 8.45 6.27 -9.59
C TYR A 68 9.35 5.47 -8.64
N ARG A 69 9.15 4.15 -8.61
CA ARG A 69 9.95 3.23 -7.80
C ARG A 69 11.44 3.31 -8.12
N ALA A 70 11.80 3.50 -9.39
CA ALA A 70 13.19 3.67 -9.79
C ALA A 70 13.82 4.93 -9.16
N GLU A 71 13.10 6.06 -9.13
CA GLU A 71 13.56 7.27 -8.44
C GLU A 71 13.66 7.08 -6.93
N VAL A 72 12.66 6.45 -6.31
CA VAL A 72 12.68 6.15 -4.86
C VAL A 72 13.87 5.26 -4.49
N VAL A 73 14.19 4.24 -5.29
CA VAL A 73 15.34 3.36 -5.06
C VAL A 73 16.66 4.07 -5.30
N ALA A 74 16.75 4.95 -6.30
CA ALA A 74 17.93 5.76 -6.55
C ALA A 74 18.20 6.71 -5.37
N ASP A 75 17.19 7.44 -4.92
CA ASP A 75 17.26 8.34 -3.76
C ASP A 75 17.68 7.58 -2.49
N ALA A 76 17.10 6.39 -2.24
CA ALA A 76 17.48 5.56 -1.11
C ALA A 76 18.93 5.07 -1.17
N THR A 77 19.44 4.82 -2.37
CA THR A 77 20.84 4.40 -2.58
C THR A 77 21.81 5.56 -2.38
N GLU A 78 21.45 6.76 -2.83
CA GLU A 78 22.29 7.96 -2.75
C GLU A 78 22.33 8.54 -1.34
N THR A 79 21.19 8.62 -0.66
CA THR A 79 21.04 9.35 0.61
C THR A 79 20.98 8.46 1.84
N GLY A 80 20.64 7.18 1.67
CA GLY A 80 20.35 6.24 2.76
C GLY A 80 18.96 6.41 3.38
N VAL A 81 18.13 7.35 2.90
CA VAL A 81 16.73 7.47 3.34
C VAL A 81 15.92 6.28 2.82
N PRO A 82 15.17 5.55 3.66
CA PRO A 82 14.50 4.33 3.22
C PRO A 82 13.41 4.61 2.17
N ALA A 83 13.16 3.61 1.32
CA ALA A 83 12.09 3.67 0.32
C ALA A 83 10.69 3.71 0.95
N LEU A 84 10.50 3.02 2.09
CA LEU A 84 9.30 3.12 2.91
C LEU A 84 9.64 4.00 4.12
N ARG A 85 8.92 5.10 4.29
CA ARG A 85 9.22 6.15 5.26
C ARG A 85 8.10 6.30 6.27
N HIS A 86 8.48 6.45 7.53
CA HIS A 86 7.55 6.85 8.58
C HIS A 86 7.08 8.29 8.34
N GLY A 87 5.85 8.63 8.75
CA GLY A 87 5.30 9.99 8.60
C GLY A 87 6.20 11.07 9.21
N TRP A 88 6.95 10.74 10.26
CA TRP A 88 7.94 11.63 10.88
C TRP A 88 9.04 12.12 9.91
N LEU A 89 9.42 11.35 8.89
CA LEU A 89 10.42 11.76 7.90
C LEU A 89 9.83 12.72 6.85
N ASN A 90 8.59 12.49 6.43
CA ASN A 90 7.98 13.21 5.30
C ASN A 90 7.12 14.40 5.73
N ALA A 91 6.49 14.32 6.89
CA ALA A 91 5.55 15.33 7.40
C ALA A 91 5.82 15.64 8.89
N PRO A 92 7.05 16.03 9.26
CA PRO A 92 7.42 16.30 10.65
C PRO A 92 6.54 17.38 11.27
N GLY A 93 6.10 17.15 12.51
CA GLY A 93 5.27 18.10 13.27
C GLY A 93 3.78 18.11 12.88
N THR A 94 3.34 17.19 12.03
CA THR A 94 1.92 16.98 11.71
C THR A 94 1.38 15.76 12.45
N VAL A 95 0.04 15.66 12.57
CA VAL A 95 -0.62 14.48 13.15
C VAL A 95 -0.29 13.18 12.41
N ALA A 96 0.01 13.25 11.10
CA ALA A 96 0.44 12.09 10.32
C ALA A 96 1.80 11.52 10.77
N ALA A 97 2.62 12.30 11.49
CA ALA A 97 3.88 11.83 12.05
C ALA A 97 3.72 10.97 13.32
N GLU A 98 2.52 10.90 13.88
CA GLU A 98 2.20 10.14 15.11
C GLU A 98 1.60 8.75 14.82
N VAL A 99 1.32 8.44 13.55
CA VAL A 99 0.64 7.21 13.12
C VAL A 99 1.64 6.17 12.64
N ASP A 100 1.52 4.94 13.14
CA ASP A 100 2.38 3.79 12.81
C ASP A 100 1.72 2.77 11.86
N THR A 101 0.43 2.93 11.58
CA THR A 101 -0.36 2.09 10.68
C THR A 101 -0.40 2.57 9.22
N GLN A 102 0.27 3.68 8.91
CA GLN A 102 0.43 4.21 7.55
C GLN A 102 1.90 4.54 7.27
N PHE A 103 2.27 4.58 6.01
CA PHE A 103 3.64 4.89 5.60
C PHE A 103 3.67 5.66 4.29
N PHE A 104 4.79 6.33 4.05
CA PHE A 104 5.07 6.90 2.74
C PHE A 104 5.92 5.93 1.92
N PHE A 105 5.51 5.65 0.69
CA PHE A 105 6.37 5.06 -0.32
C PHE A 105 7.05 6.20 -1.07
N GLY A 106 8.36 6.37 -0.83
CA GLY A 106 9.11 7.53 -1.28
C GLY A 106 8.67 8.83 -0.61
N PRO A 107 8.94 9.99 -1.21
CA PRO A 107 8.46 11.27 -0.70
C PRO A 107 6.95 11.50 -0.92
N SER A 108 6.34 10.85 -1.91
CA SER A 108 5.11 11.34 -2.57
C SER A 108 3.87 10.52 -2.29
N ILE A 109 3.99 9.19 -2.18
CA ILE A 109 2.82 8.31 -2.04
C ILE A 109 2.58 8.00 -0.57
N LEU A 110 1.42 8.38 -0.03
CA LEU A 110 0.96 7.96 1.29
C LEU A 110 0.09 6.69 1.16
N VAL A 111 0.36 5.67 1.97
CA VAL A 111 -0.35 4.39 1.95
C VAL A 111 -0.82 4.01 3.34
N ALA A 112 -2.09 3.62 3.46
CA ALA A 112 -2.70 3.09 4.68
C ALA A 112 -3.28 1.69 4.41
N PRO A 113 -2.55 0.60 4.69
CA PRO A 113 -3.03 -0.75 4.44
C PRO A 113 -4.21 -1.12 5.35
N VAL A 114 -5.15 -1.90 4.82
CA VAL A 114 -6.18 -2.55 5.65
C VAL A 114 -5.55 -3.74 6.36
N LEU A 115 -5.50 -3.68 7.70
CA LEU A 115 -4.87 -4.67 8.56
C LEU A 115 -5.85 -5.56 9.33
N THR A 116 -7.15 -5.28 9.22
CA THR A 116 -8.22 -6.00 9.94
C THR A 116 -9.03 -6.83 8.95
N GLU A 117 -9.28 -8.10 9.28
CA GLU A 117 -10.12 -9.00 8.49
C GLU A 117 -11.55 -8.47 8.34
N GLY A 118 -12.09 -8.52 7.13
CA GLY A 118 -13.45 -8.08 6.79
C GLY A 118 -13.64 -6.57 6.73
N ALA A 119 -12.60 -5.76 6.94
CA ALA A 119 -12.72 -4.30 6.85
C ALA A 119 -12.81 -3.84 5.39
N GLU A 120 -13.74 -2.93 5.11
CA GLU A 120 -13.94 -2.28 3.80
C GLU A 120 -13.55 -0.79 3.82
N GLU A 121 -13.06 -0.30 4.96
CA GLU A 121 -12.62 1.07 5.17
C GLU A 121 -11.38 1.10 6.08
N VAL A 122 -10.61 2.18 6.02
CA VAL A 122 -9.44 2.40 6.87
C VAL A 122 -9.36 3.87 7.26
N GLU A 123 -8.86 4.15 8.46
CA GLU A 123 -8.54 5.52 8.86
C GLU A 123 -7.19 5.94 8.27
N VAL A 124 -7.16 7.11 7.64
CA VAL A 124 -5.96 7.71 7.05
C VAL A 124 -5.77 9.09 7.66
N THR A 125 -4.58 9.34 8.21
CA THR A 125 -4.23 10.65 8.75
C THR A 125 -3.40 11.42 7.73
N PHE A 126 -4.03 12.40 7.09
CA PHE A 126 -3.38 13.17 6.05
C PHE A 126 -2.56 14.33 6.64
N PRO A 127 -1.32 14.56 6.18
CA PRO A 127 -0.64 15.84 6.38
C PRO A 127 -1.46 17.00 5.79
N PRO A 128 -1.22 18.26 6.20
CA PRO A 128 -1.83 19.42 5.55
C PRO A 128 -1.56 19.42 4.04
N GLY A 129 -2.58 19.75 3.25
CA GLY A 129 -2.53 19.68 1.79
C GLY A 129 -3.87 19.20 1.23
N GLU A 130 -3.93 18.99 -0.09
CA GLU A 130 -5.04 18.30 -0.75
C GLU A 130 -4.50 16.98 -1.27
N TRP A 131 -5.16 15.86 -0.96
CA TRP A 131 -4.69 14.52 -1.27
C TRP A 131 -5.62 13.86 -2.27
N ARG A 132 -5.04 13.25 -3.29
CA ARG A 132 -5.76 12.54 -4.34
C ARG A 132 -5.56 11.04 -4.20
N HIS A 133 -6.66 10.30 -4.15
CA HIS A 133 -6.63 8.84 -4.21
C HIS A 133 -6.09 8.39 -5.57
N LEU A 134 -5.07 7.53 -5.58
CA LEU A 134 -4.33 7.17 -6.79
C LEU A 134 -5.15 6.40 -7.82
N LEU A 135 -6.05 5.51 -7.38
CA LEU A 135 -6.90 4.70 -8.27
C LEU A 135 -8.23 5.36 -8.64
N THR A 136 -8.93 5.98 -7.69
CA THR A 136 -10.26 6.56 -7.91
C THR A 136 -10.22 8.03 -8.36
N GLY A 137 -9.11 8.73 -8.09
CA GLY A 137 -8.96 10.16 -8.37
C GLY A 137 -9.69 11.09 -7.40
N GLU A 138 -10.40 10.53 -6.41
CA GLU A 138 -11.13 11.28 -5.38
C GLU A 138 -10.19 12.15 -4.54
N LEU A 139 -10.68 13.32 -4.14
CA LEU A 139 -9.92 14.32 -3.38
C LEU A 139 -10.31 14.29 -1.90
N TYR A 140 -9.31 14.49 -1.05
CA TYR A 140 -9.41 14.48 0.40
C TYR A 140 -8.68 15.70 0.97
N ASP A 141 -9.33 16.41 1.89
CA ASP A 141 -8.71 17.52 2.61
C ASP A 141 -7.73 16.97 3.66
N GLY A 142 -6.52 17.52 3.64
CA GLY A 142 -5.45 17.15 4.56
C GLY A 142 -5.54 17.80 5.93
N GLY A 143 -4.61 17.41 6.81
CA GLY A 143 -4.47 17.96 8.16
C GLY A 143 -5.34 17.30 9.23
N ALA A 144 -6.05 16.22 8.88
CA ALA A 144 -6.90 15.47 9.78
C ALA A 144 -6.90 13.97 9.45
N SER A 145 -7.45 13.18 10.38
CA SER A 145 -7.78 11.78 10.17
C SER A 145 -9.15 11.64 9.50
N VAL A 146 -9.22 10.82 8.46
CA VAL A 146 -10.42 10.59 7.66
C VAL A 146 -10.59 9.10 7.44
N VAL A 147 -11.82 8.59 7.61
CA VAL A 147 -12.16 7.21 7.25
C VAL A 147 -12.44 7.16 5.75
N VAL A 148 -11.70 6.33 5.04
CA VAL A 148 -11.77 6.21 3.57
C VAL A 148 -12.23 4.80 3.17
N PRO A 149 -13.05 4.65 2.12
CA PRO A 149 -13.34 3.35 1.54
C PRO A 149 -12.06 2.68 1.04
N ALA A 150 -11.86 1.42 1.42
CA ALA A 150 -10.74 0.58 1.04
C ALA A 150 -11.19 -0.88 0.75
N PRO A 151 -12.20 -1.12 -0.11
CA PRO A 151 -12.60 -2.47 -0.49
C PRO A 151 -11.43 -3.21 -1.14
N VAL A 152 -11.43 -4.55 -1.09
CA VAL A 152 -10.39 -5.37 -1.73
C VAL A 152 -10.27 -4.97 -3.20
N GLY A 153 -9.02 -4.75 -3.63
CA GLY A 153 -8.67 -4.18 -4.92
C GLY A 153 -8.36 -2.70 -4.85
N THR A 154 -9.03 -1.90 -4.02
CA THR A 154 -8.82 -0.44 -3.98
C THR A 154 -8.11 -0.07 -2.68
N PRO A 155 -6.81 -0.36 -2.51
CA PRO A 155 -6.10 0.01 -1.30
C PRO A 155 -5.99 1.53 -1.18
N ALA A 156 -6.02 2.00 0.06
CA ALA A 156 -5.92 3.41 0.39
C ALA A 156 -4.49 3.91 0.12
N ALA A 157 -4.31 4.51 -1.05
CA ALA A 157 -3.04 5.05 -1.50
C ALA A 157 -3.27 6.39 -2.19
N PHE A 158 -2.50 7.40 -1.79
CA PHE A 158 -2.76 8.80 -2.11
C PHE A 158 -1.48 9.51 -2.51
N VAL A 159 -1.63 10.58 -3.28
CA VAL A 159 -0.57 11.54 -3.60
C VAL A 159 -1.08 12.95 -3.30
N GLU A 160 -0.23 13.83 -2.78
CA GLU A 160 -0.61 15.23 -2.61
C GLU A 160 -0.81 15.88 -4.00
N SER A 161 -1.90 16.62 -4.19
CA SER A 161 -2.26 17.24 -5.48
C SER A 161 -1.18 18.17 -6.05
N SER A 162 -0.36 18.78 -5.18
CA SER A 162 0.78 19.64 -5.59
C SER A 162 2.09 18.89 -5.82
N ASP A 163 2.16 17.59 -5.54
CA ASP A 163 3.38 16.81 -5.74
C ASP A 163 3.71 16.71 -7.25
N PRO A 164 4.99 16.86 -7.66
CA PRO A 164 5.39 16.76 -9.07
C PRO A 164 5.00 15.44 -9.76
N TRP A 165 4.81 14.37 -8.99
CA TRP A 165 4.41 13.07 -9.48
C TRP A 165 2.89 12.88 -9.57
N ALA A 166 2.08 13.78 -9.00
CA ALA A 166 0.63 13.59 -8.86
C ALA A 166 -0.04 13.18 -10.17
N GLU A 167 0.08 14.02 -11.21
CA GLU A 167 -0.52 13.79 -12.53
C GLU A 167 -0.03 12.49 -13.19
N ARG A 168 1.28 12.21 -13.09
CA ARG A 168 1.88 11.03 -13.72
C ARG A 168 1.45 9.75 -13.03
N LEU A 169 1.35 9.75 -11.70
CA LEU A 169 0.92 8.59 -10.92
C LEU A 169 -0.56 8.30 -11.15
N THR A 170 -1.41 9.33 -11.13
CA THR A 170 -2.86 9.15 -11.35
C THR A 170 -3.17 8.74 -12.77
N ALA A 171 -2.46 9.27 -13.77
CA ALA A 171 -2.60 8.82 -15.15
C ALA A 171 -2.16 7.36 -15.32
N ALA A 172 -1.03 6.97 -14.72
CA ALA A 172 -0.52 5.60 -14.83
C ALA A 172 -1.41 4.55 -14.14
N LEU A 173 -2.12 4.95 -13.07
CA LEU A 173 -2.96 4.05 -12.27
C LEU A 173 -4.45 4.09 -12.62
N GLY A 174 -4.93 5.15 -13.27
CA GLY A 174 -6.32 5.22 -13.75
C GLY A 174 -6.67 4.17 -14.82
N GLU A 175 -5.68 3.53 -15.43
CA GLU A 175 -5.85 2.48 -16.44
C GLU A 175 -5.83 1.05 -15.86
N VAL A 176 -5.73 0.89 -14.53
CA VAL A 176 -5.47 -0.40 -13.82
C VAL A 176 -6.63 -0.91 -12.96
#